data_AF-A0A3M1KRQ3-F1
#
_entry.id   AF-A0A3M1KRQ3-F1
#
_cell.length_a   1.000
_cell.length_b   1.000
_cell.length_c   1.000
_cell.angle_alpha   90.00
_cell.angle_beta   90.00
_cell.angle_gamma   90.00
#
_symmetry.space_group_name_H-M   'P 1'
#
loop_
_entity.id
_entity.type
_entity.pdbx_description
1 polymer ?
#
loop_
_entity_poly.entity_id
_entity_poly.type
_entity_poly.pdbx_seq_one_letter_code
_entity_poly.pdbx_strand_id
1 'polypeptide(L)'
;MENHPSRTAIVLSGGGARGAYEAGVLSYLFEYIYPKLPPGFEFDIVSGTSVGAIHAAYVAASAHLDGAARAERLIGTWEGMAARHIFRVGVGDLVGIPLRALGLTRLARPAGASSAGDVVGGLVDVAPLERLVNERIPWRHLRDNLARRRPATLCVSCTEVRRGFVTVFMDGDLADPTPWEYDANAVAVRSVITPRHVRASAAIPFLFPAVRIGDRYFVDGGVRMNTPLAPALRLGSNKVLVVGLKHPLPGREAHAAYSEDVITQPAFLLGKVLNALMLDQLEYELQHLEVINALIRHGERVFGDDFL
;
A
#
# COMPACT_ATOMS: atom_id res chain seq x y z
N MET A 1 3.23 -8.31 35.55
CA MET A 1 3.29 -7.85 34.15
C MET A 1 2.09 -8.41 33.42
N GLU A 2 1.21 -7.55 32.94
CA GLU A 2 0.07 -7.98 32.11
C GLU A 2 0.65 -8.51 30.80
N ASN A 3 0.51 -9.81 30.55
CA ASN A 3 1.00 -10.46 29.33
C ASN A 3 0.23 -9.87 28.15
N HIS A 4 0.77 -8.82 27.52
CA HIS A 4 0.16 -8.29 26.31
C HIS A 4 0.15 -9.43 25.27
N PRO A 5 -1.01 -9.76 24.68
CA PRO A 5 -1.09 -10.83 23.70
C PRO A 5 -0.14 -10.51 22.54
N SER A 6 0.65 -11.51 22.11
CA SER A 6 1.56 -11.34 20.97
C SER A 6 0.75 -11.01 19.74
N ARG A 7 0.95 -9.80 19.20
CA ARG A 7 0.27 -9.29 17.99
C ARG A 7 1.20 -9.41 16.80
N THR A 8 0.71 -10.06 15.76
CA THR A 8 1.41 -10.25 14.49
C THR A 8 0.89 -9.24 13.45
N ALA A 9 1.79 -8.67 12.67
CA ALA A 9 1.45 -7.75 11.61
C ALA A 9 2.08 -8.17 10.28
N ILE A 10 1.39 -7.88 9.18
CA ILE A 10 1.95 -7.89 7.84
C ILE A 10 1.91 -6.48 7.25
N VAL A 11 3.03 -6.05 6.67
CA VAL A 11 3.21 -4.74 6.06
C VAL A 11 3.56 -4.94 4.59
N LEU A 12 2.75 -4.35 3.71
CA LEU A 12 2.83 -4.50 2.26
C LEU A 12 3.17 -3.16 1.62
N SER A 13 4.24 -3.14 0.84
CA SER A 13 4.88 -1.90 0.40
C SER A 13 4.30 -1.38 -0.92
N GLY A 14 4.45 -0.08 -1.17
CA GLY A 14 4.20 0.47 -2.48
C GLY A 14 5.27 0.06 -3.49
N GLY A 15 4.88 -0.04 -4.77
CA GLY A 15 5.79 -0.47 -5.85
C GLY A 15 5.18 -0.63 -7.23
N GLY A 16 3.93 -0.20 -7.44
CA GLY A 16 3.25 -0.25 -8.74
C GLY A 16 3.27 -1.65 -9.37
N ALA A 17 3.82 -1.77 -10.58
CA ALA A 17 3.91 -3.04 -11.32
C ALA A 17 4.71 -4.13 -10.59
N ARG A 18 5.61 -3.77 -9.65
CA ARG A 18 6.33 -4.73 -8.82
C ARG A 18 5.42 -5.48 -7.84
N GLY A 19 4.17 -5.04 -7.70
CA GLY A 19 3.16 -5.78 -6.93
C GLY A 19 2.98 -7.24 -7.38
N ALA A 20 3.27 -7.59 -8.63
CA ALA A 20 3.25 -8.99 -9.07
C ALA A 20 4.21 -9.88 -8.26
N TYR A 21 5.35 -9.34 -7.83
CA TYR A 21 6.28 -10.04 -6.93
C TYR A 21 5.66 -10.22 -5.54
N GLU A 22 5.11 -9.16 -4.94
CA GLU A 22 4.42 -9.23 -3.65
C GLU A 22 3.24 -10.20 -3.68
N ALA A 23 2.51 -10.27 -4.80
CA ALA A 23 1.45 -11.26 -5.02
C ALA A 23 1.98 -12.70 -5.01
N GLY A 24 3.14 -12.94 -5.63
CA GLY A 24 3.83 -14.23 -5.54
C GLY A 24 4.26 -14.58 -4.12
N VAL A 25 4.77 -13.62 -3.35
CA VAL A 25 5.13 -13.81 -1.93
C VAL A 25 3.88 -14.18 -1.12
N LEU A 26 2.76 -13.47 -1.31
CA LEU A 26 1.50 -13.76 -0.63
C LEU A 26 0.93 -15.13 -1.04
N SER A 27 1.01 -15.47 -2.33
CA SER A 27 0.63 -16.80 -2.83
C SER A 27 1.42 -17.90 -2.11
N TYR A 28 2.74 -17.74 -2.03
CA TYR A 28 3.60 -18.69 -1.33
C TYR A 28 3.27 -18.77 0.17
N LEU A 29 3.01 -17.63 0.80
CA LEU A 29 2.61 -17.55 2.20
C LEU A 29 1.31 -18.34 2.43
N PHE A 30 0.29 -18.14 1.59
CA PHE A 30 -0.99 -18.83 1.73
C PHE A 30 -0.93 -20.33 1.43
N GLU A 31 -0.18 -20.76 0.42
CA GLU A 31 -0.11 -22.16 0.00
C GLU A 31 0.82 -23.00 0.86
N TYR A 32 1.98 -22.46 1.24
CA TYR A 32 3.06 -23.26 1.81
C TYR A 32 3.38 -22.94 3.27
N ILE A 33 3.02 -21.74 3.75
CA ILE A 33 3.31 -21.31 5.13
C ILE A 33 2.07 -21.41 6.02
N TYR A 34 0.91 -20.91 5.60
CA TYR A 34 -0.33 -20.97 6.37
C TYR A 34 -0.69 -22.40 6.85
N PRO A 35 -0.52 -23.47 6.04
CA PRO A 35 -0.77 -24.84 6.51
C PRO A 35 0.15 -25.32 7.64
N LYS A 36 1.30 -24.65 7.85
CA LYS A 36 2.27 -24.95 8.92
C LYS A 36 2.04 -24.10 10.18
N LEU A 37 1.16 -23.11 10.10
CA LEU A 37 0.80 -22.23 11.22
C LEU A 37 -0.36 -22.83 12.04
N PRO A 38 -0.58 -22.36 13.28
CA PRO A 38 -1.70 -22.82 14.09
C PRO A 38 -3.04 -22.71 13.35
N PRO A 39 -3.97 -23.67 13.51
CA PRO A 39 -5.27 -23.61 12.89
C PRO A 39 -5.99 -22.28 13.18
N GLY A 40 -6.49 -21.63 12.13
CA GLY A 40 -7.17 -20.34 12.25
C GLY A 40 -6.27 -19.12 12.33
N PHE A 41 -4.94 -19.29 12.22
CA PHE A 41 -4.00 -18.18 12.14
C PHE A 41 -4.42 -17.14 11.08
N GLU A 42 -4.34 -15.88 11.46
CA GLU A 42 -4.40 -14.72 10.59
C GLU A 42 -3.62 -13.58 11.26
N PHE A 43 -3.10 -12.64 10.47
CA PHE A 43 -2.44 -11.46 11.05
C PHE A 43 -3.45 -10.61 11.85
N ASP A 44 -3.02 -10.05 12.97
CA ASP A 44 -3.84 -9.12 13.74
C ASP A 44 -3.95 -7.77 13.02
N ILE A 45 -2.84 -7.33 12.42
CA ILE A 45 -2.73 -6.05 11.72
C ILE A 45 -2.26 -6.28 10.29
N VAL A 46 -3.01 -5.77 9.33
CA VAL A 46 -2.64 -5.78 7.90
C VAL A 46 -2.50 -4.33 7.46
N SER A 47 -1.31 -3.93 7.03
CA SER A 47 -1.00 -2.55 6.64
C SER A 47 -0.50 -2.48 5.21
N GLY A 48 -0.97 -1.51 4.41
CA GLY A 48 -0.54 -1.39 3.03
C GLY A 48 -0.58 0.03 2.46
N THR A 49 0.33 0.29 1.51
CA THR A 49 0.40 1.52 0.71
C THR A 49 0.37 1.18 -0.77
N SER A 50 -0.34 1.95 -1.61
CA SER A 50 -0.37 1.78 -3.07
C SER A 50 -0.82 0.38 -3.48
N VAL A 51 -0.04 -0.32 -4.31
CA VAL A 51 -0.31 -1.73 -4.64
C VAL A 51 -0.34 -2.62 -3.39
N GLY A 52 0.46 -2.32 -2.37
CA GLY A 52 0.41 -2.97 -1.06
C GLY A 52 -0.92 -2.73 -0.34
N ALA A 53 -1.59 -1.59 -0.54
CA ALA A 53 -2.94 -1.35 0.00
C ALA A 53 -4.00 -2.21 -0.71
N ILE A 54 -3.83 -2.46 -2.02
CA ILE A 54 -4.70 -3.38 -2.78
C ILE A 54 -4.55 -4.79 -2.22
N HIS A 55 -3.31 -5.25 -2.02
CA HIS A 55 -3.03 -6.55 -1.43
C HIS A 55 -3.46 -6.64 0.03
N ALA A 56 -3.28 -5.60 0.83
CA ALA A 56 -3.71 -5.53 2.22
C ALA A 56 -5.23 -5.71 2.33
N ALA A 57 -5.98 -5.00 1.49
CA ALA A 57 -7.43 -5.16 1.42
C ALA A 57 -7.82 -6.56 0.93
N TYR A 58 -7.08 -7.15 -0.02
CA TYR A 58 -7.31 -8.52 -0.47
C TYR A 58 -7.05 -9.55 0.64
N VAL A 59 -5.91 -9.47 1.34
CA VAL A 59 -5.54 -10.31 2.48
C VAL A 59 -6.66 -10.26 3.52
N ALA A 60 -7.09 -9.06 3.90
CA ALA A 60 -8.14 -8.87 4.90
C ALA A 60 -9.52 -9.37 4.42
N ALA A 61 -9.88 -9.14 3.15
CA ALA A 61 -11.18 -9.53 2.59
C ALA A 61 -11.30 -11.04 2.31
N SER A 62 -10.17 -11.73 2.16
CA SER A 62 -10.10 -13.16 1.81
C SER A 62 -9.82 -14.10 2.99
N ALA A 63 -9.66 -13.57 4.21
CA ALA A 63 -9.26 -14.33 5.40
C ALA A 63 -10.20 -15.50 5.82
N HIS A 64 -11.41 -15.56 5.27
CA HIS A 64 -12.36 -16.67 5.50
C HIS A 64 -12.13 -17.86 4.56
N LEU A 65 -11.37 -17.66 3.48
CA LEU A 65 -11.06 -18.70 2.49
C LEU A 65 -9.86 -19.53 2.96
N ASP A 66 -9.74 -20.74 2.42
CA ASP A 66 -8.52 -21.54 2.56
C ASP A 66 -7.34 -20.90 1.80
N GLY A 67 -6.11 -21.26 2.21
CA GLY A 67 -4.90 -20.68 1.65
C GLY A 67 -4.74 -20.87 0.14
N ALA A 68 -5.09 -22.06 -0.38
CA ALA A 68 -4.97 -22.36 -1.80
C ALA A 68 -5.92 -21.50 -2.65
N ALA A 69 -7.17 -21.35 -2.21
CA ALA A 69 -8.16 -20.49 -2.87
C ALA A 69 -7.76 -19.00 -2.80
N ARG A 70 -7.11 -18.55 -1.72
CA ARG A 70 -6.55 -17.20 -1.63
C ARG A 70 -5.42 -16.99 -2.63
N ALA A 71 -4.53 -17.96 -2.77
CA ALA A 71 -3.43 -17.89 -3.72
C ALA A 71 -3.93 -17.91 -5.17
N GLU A 72 -4.77 -18.89 -5.54
CA GLU A 72 -5.33 -19.04 -6.88
C GLU A 72 -6.04 -17.77 -7.35
N ARG A 73 -6.91 -17.17 -6.52
CA ARG A 73 -7.63 -15.94 -6.85
C ARG A 73 -6.71 -14.74 -7.00
N LEU A 74 -5.66 -14.64 -6.17
CA LEU A 74 -4.70 -13.55 -6.23
C LEU A 74 -3.88 -13.65 -7.51
N ILE A 75 -3.30 -14.81 -7.79
CA ILE A 75 -2.50 -15.05 -8.99
C ILE A 75 -3.36 -14.91 -10.25
N GLY A 76 -4.55 -15.50 -10.30
CA GLY A 76 -5.46 -15.37 -11.44
C GLY A 76 -5.88 -13.91 -11.70
N THR A 77 -5.94 -13.07 -10.65
CA THR A 77 -6.15 -11.63 -10.80
C THR A 77 -4.96 -10.96 -11.50
N TRP A 78 -3.73 -11.30 -11.12
CA TRP A 78 -2.51 -10.77 -11.72
C TRP A 78 -2.19 -11.33 -13.12
N GLU A 79 -2.51 -12.59 -13.40
CA GLU A 79 -2.35 -13.19 -14.74
C GLU A 79 -3.36 -12.61 -15.74
N GLY A 80 -4.59 -12.36 -15.30
CA GLY A 80 -5.63 -11.71 -16.10
C GLY A 80 -5.34 -10.25 -16.46
N MET A 81 -4.33 -9.64 -15.83
CA MET A 81 -3.94 -8.24 -16.01
C MET A 81 -3.02 -7.95 -17.20
N ALA A 82 -2.63 -8.96 -17.99
CA ALA A 82 -1.66 -8.88 -19.09
C ALA A 82 -1.50 -7.47 -19.71
N ALA A 83 -0.25 -6.98 -19.72
CA ALA A 83 0.24 -5.61 -19.92
C ALA A 83 -0.46 -4.66 -20.92
N ARG A 84 -1.30 -5.18 -21.82
CA ARG A 84 -2.12 -4.41 -22.77
C ARG A 84 -3.36 -3.73 -22.16
N HIS A 85 -3.71 -4.01 -20.89
CA HIS A 85 -4.93 -3.49 -20.25
C HIS A 85 -4.72 -2.45 -19.13
N ILE A 86 -3.51 -2.26 -18.60
CA ILE A 86 -3.29 -1.40 -17.42
C ILE A 86 -2.71 -0.02 -17.77
N PHE A 87 -1.97 0.08 -18.88
CA PHE A 87 -1.42 1.35 -19.35
C PHE A 87 -1.76 1.55 -20.82
N ARG A 88 -3.01 1.91 -21.14
CA ARG A 88 -3.28 2.61 -22.40
C ARG A 88 -2.81 4.05 -22.26
N VAL A 89 -1.49 4.26 -22.22
CA VAL A 89 -0.92 5.57 -22.57
C VAL A 89 -0.79 5.55 -24.08
N GLY A 90 -1.85 5.95 -24.78
CA GLY A 90 -1.77 6.09 -26.24
C GLY A 90 -0.82 7.23 -26.59
N VAL A 91 -0.18 7.17 -27.76
CA VAL A 91 0.65 8.27 -28.28
C VAL A 91 -0.14 9.60 -28.34
N GLY A 92 -1.46 9.54 -28.48
CA GLY A 92 -2.36 10.70 -28.38
C GLY A 92 -2.55 11.27 -26.98
N ASP A 93 -2.38 10.48 -25.91
CA ASP A 93 -2.40 11.00 -24.54
C ASP A 93 -1.15 11.80 -24.22
N LEU A 94 0.02 11.40 -24.74
CA LEU A 94 1.27 12.17 -24.62
C LEU A 94 1.18 13.58 -25.23
N VAL A 95 0.41 13.76 -26.30
CA VAL A 95 0.11 15.08 -26.90
C VAL A 95 -0.92 15.85 -26.08
N GLY A 96 -1.84 15.15 -25.41
CA GLY A 96 -2.84 15.75 -24.53
C GLY A 96 -2.28 16.19 -23.17
N ILE A 97 -1.19 15.58 -22.67
CA ILE A 97 -0.59 15.90 -21.37
C ILE A 97 -0.23 17.39 -21.23
N PRO A 98 0.51 18.03 -22.16
CA PRO A 98 0.83 19.45 -22.07
C PRO A 98 -0.41 20.34 -22.16
N LEU A 99 -1.35 20.03 -23.05
CA LEU A 99 -2.60 20.77 -23.22
C LEU A 99 -3.52 20.68 -21.99
N ARG A 100 -3.56 19.51 -21.33
CA ARG A 100 -4.31 19.29 -20.08
C ARG A 100 -3.62 19.97 -18.89
N ALA A 101 -2.28 19.95 -18.84
CA ALA A 101 -1.50 20.66 -17.83
C ALA A 101 -1.64 22.19 -17.93
N LEU A 102 -1.80 22.72 -19.16
CA LEU A 102 -2.10 24.13 -19.43
C LEU A 102 -3.59 24.50 -19.28
N GLY A 103 -4.46 23.55 -18.91
CA GLY A 103 -5.89 23.80 -18.70
C GLY A 103 -6.73 23.98 -19.98
N LEU A 104 -6.16 23.69 -21.16
CA LEU A 104 -6.78 23.91 -22.47
C LEU A 104 -7.75 22.78 -22.89
N THR A 105 -7.69 21.61 -22.23
CA THR A 105 -8.63 20.49 -22.47
C THR A 105 -8.95 19.76 -21.16
N ARG A 106 -10.21 19.34 -20.97
CA ARG A 106 -10.65 18.50 -19.82
C ARG A 106 -10.91 17.07 -20.27
N LEU A 107 -10.54 16.08 -19.46
CA LEU A 107 -10.87 14.66 -19.73
C LEU A 107 -12.40 14.46 -19.77
N ALA A 108 -12.87 13.67 -20.73
CA ALA A 108 -14.26 13.26 -20.81
C ALA A 108 -14.62 12.46 -19.54
N ARG A 109 -15.73 12.82 -18.89
CA ARG A 109 -16.26 12.11 -17.71
C ARG A 109 -16.51 10.64 -18.07
N PRO A 110 -16.01 9.66 -17.29
CA PRO A 110 -16.42 8.28 -17.49
C PRO A 110 -17.93 8.14 -17.20
N ALA A 111 -18.62 7.38 -18.04
CA ALA A 111 -20.03 7.07 -17.87
C ALA A 111 -20.21 6.27 -16.56
N GLY A 112 -20.86 6.87 -15.56
CA GLY A 112 -21.06 6.28 -14.23
C GLY A 112 -20.53 7.09 -13.04
N ALA A 113 -19.83 8.22 -13.28
CA ALA A 113 -19.40 9.12 -12.21
C ALA A 113 -20.59 9.85 -11.57
N SER A 114 -21.04 9.38 -10.40
CA SER A 114 -22.25 9.84 -9.70
C SER A 114 -22.16 11.22 -9.04
N SER A 115 -21.05 11.95 -9.17
CA SER A 115 -20.99 13.35 -8.73
C SER A 115 -20.06 14.22 -9.60
N ALA A 116 -20.34 15.52 -9.64
CA ALA A 116 -19.65 16.51 -10.47
C ALA A 116 -18.28 16.97 -9.92
N GLY A 117 -17.85 16.51 -8.73
CA GLY A 117 -16.68 17.03 -8.01
C GLY A 117 -15.62 16.00 -7.58
N ASP A 118 -15.74 14.74 -8.00
CA ASP A 118 -14.92 13.63 -7.48
C ASP A 118 -13.60 13.39 -8.26
N VAL A 119 -13.32 14.13 -9.33
CA VAL A 119 -12.12 13.93 -10.17
C VAL A 119 -11.43 15.27 -10.44
N VAL A 120 -10.28 15.49 -9.79
CA VAL A 120 -9.40 16.64 -10.03
C VAL A 120 -8.04 16.12 -10.52
N GLY A 121 -7.65 16.51 -11.74
CA GLY A 121 -6.37 16.14 -12.35
C GLY A 121 -6.30 14.67 -12.80
N GLY A 122 -5.26 14.28 -13.54
CA GLY A 122 -5.07 12.91 -14.04
C GLY A 122 -4.74 12.92 -15.53
N LEU A 123 -3.69 12.19 -15.93
CA LEU A 123 -3.19 12.15 -17.30
C LEU A 123 -3.60 10.86 -18.03
N VAL A 124 -4.08 9.85 -17.31
CA VAL A 124 -4.37 8.50 -17.81
C VAL A 124 -5.76 8.02 -17.37
N ASP A 125 -6.38 7.12 -18.15
CA ASP A 125 -7.64 6.44 -17.79
C ASP A 125 -7.50 5.60 -16.50
N VAL A 126 -8.36 5.88 -15.53
CA VAL A 126 -8.41 5.21 -14.22
C VAL A 126 -9.26 3.94 -14.20
N ALA A 127 -10.12 3.73 -15.21
CA ALA A 127 -11.10 2.65 -15.21
C ALA A 127 -10.50 1.24 -14.94
N PRO A 128 -9.30 0.88 -15.42
CA PRO A 128 -8.69 -0.41 -15.08
C PRO A 128 -8.41 -0.58 -13.59
N LEU A 129 -7.84 0.43 -12.93
CA LEU A 129 -7.57 0.41 -11.49
C LEU A 129 -8.87 0.39 -10.68
N GLU A 130 -9.87 1.17 -11.11
CA GLU A 130 -11.18 1.16 -10.45
C GLU A 130 -11.86 -0.20 -10.53
N ARG A 131 -11.86 -0.84 -11.71
CA ARG A 131 -12.42 -2.19 -11.87
C ARG A 131 -11.66 -3.21 -11.04
N LEU A 132 -10.32 -3.17 -11.05
CA LEU A 132 -9.51 -4.05 -10.22
C LEU A 132 -9.92 -3.97 -8.75
N VAL A 133 -9.91 -2.76 -8.19
CA VAL A 133 -10.21 -2.56 -6.76
C VAL A 133 -11.66 -2.92 -6.45
N ASN A 134 -12.63 -2.53 -7.29
CA ASN A 134 -14.04 -2.77 -7.02
C ASN A 134 -14.47 -4.23 -7.23
N GLU A 135 -13.95 -4.90 -8.25
CA GLU A 135 -14.43 -6.22 -8.69
C GLU A 135 -13.62 -7.37 -8.12
N ARG A 136 -12.31 -7.20 -7.90
CA ARG A 136 -11.43 -8.31 -7.46
C ARG A 136 -11.27 -8.42 -5.96
N ILE A 137 -11.50 -7.34 -5.22
CA ILE A 137 -11.49 -7.39 -3.75
C ILE A 137 -12.90 -7.75 -3.26
N PRO A 138 -13.07 -8.82 -2.47
CA PRO A 138 -14.37 -9.23 -1.93
C PRO A 138 -14.85 -8.32 -0.78
N TRP A 139 -15.24 -7.07 -1.09
CA TRP A 139 -15.58 -6.04 -0.11
C TRP A 139 -16.67 -6.41 0.90
N ARG A 140 -17.64 -7.24 0.51
CA ARG A 140 -18.67 -7.74 1.42
C ARG A 140 -18.05 -8.56 2.55
N HIS A 141 -17.14 -9.46 2.21
CA HIS A 141 -16.46 -10.31 3.17
C HIS A 141 -15.44 -9.58 4.01
N LEU A 142 -14.88 -8.45 3.54
CA LEU A 142 -13.99 -7.62 4.36
C LEU A 142 -14.66 -7.19 5.68
N ARG A 143 -15.94 -6.81 5.65
CA ARG A 143 -16.67 -6.39 6.85
C ARG A 143 -16.86 -7.54 7.83
N ASP A 144 -17.32 -8.68 7.32
CA ASP A 144 -17.54 -9.89 8.12
C ASP A 144 -16.25 -10.38 8.76
N ASN A 145 -15.14 -10.30 8.02
CA ASN A 145 -13.82 -10.68 8.48
C ASN A 145 -13.29 -9.77 9.59
N LEU A 146 -13.38 -8.45 9.43
CA LEU A 146 -12.97 -7.49 10.46
C LEU A 146 -13.84 -7.60 11.72
N ALA A 147 -15.15 -7.82 11.57
CA ALA A 147 -16.05 -8.07 12.70
C ALA A 147 -15.69 -9.35 13.49
N ARG A 148 -15.09 -10.34 12.81
CA ARG A 148 -14.55 -11.57 13.42
C ARG A 148 -13.10 -11.44 13.88
N ARG A 149 -12.51 -10.25 13.79
CA ARG A 149 -11.11 -9.94 14.12
C ARG A 149 -10.11 -10.78 13.31
N ARG A 150 -10.38 -10.99 12.01
CA ARG A 150 -9.52 -11.72 11.07
C ARG A 150 -9.34 -10.96 9.75
N PRO A 151 -8.42 -9.97 9.65
CA PRO A 151 -7.55 -9.46 10.70
C PRO A 151 -8.31 -8.61 11.72
N ALA A 152 -7.67 -8.29 12.85
CA ALA A 152 -8.25 -7.40 13.83
C ALA A 152 -8.29 -5.95 13.34
N THR A 153 -7.35 -5.52 12.50
CA THR A 153 -7.36 -4.19 11.86
C THR A 153 -6.68 -4.18 10.48
N LEU A 154 -7.28 -3.45 9.55
CA LEU A 154 -6.71 -3.09 8.25
C LEU A 154 -6.29 -1.61 8.28
N CYS A 155 -5.06 -1.32 7.82
CA CYS A 155 -4.52 0.02 7.67
C CYS A 155 -4.23 0.31 6.19
N VAL A 156 -4.67 1.48 5.71
CA VAL A 156 -4.41 1.98 4.35
C VAL A 156 -3.82 3.39 4.43
N SER A 157 -2.62 3.57 3.89
CA SER A 157 -1.90 4.84 3.93
C SER A 157 -2.10 5.65 2.65
N CYS A 158 -2.45 6.92 2.79
CA CYS A 158 -2.64 7.87 1.69
C CYS A 158 -1.92 9.19 1.98
N THR A 159 -1.52 9.93 0.96
CA THR A 159 -0.99 11.30 1.15
C THR A 159 -2.13 12.31 0.98
N GLU A 160 -2.38 13.16 1.98
CA GLU A 160 -3.35 14.26 1.86
C GLU A 160 -2.77 15.38 0.99
N VAL A 161 -3.47 15.76 -0.07
CA VAL A 161 -2.98 16.73 -1.07
C VAL A 161 -2.76 18.13 -0.49
N ARG A 162 -3.65 18.59 0.41
CA ARG A 162 -3.62 19.98 0.90
C ARG A 162 -2.48 20.22 1.89
N ARG A 163 -2.31 19.32 2.86
CA ARG A 163 -1.32 19.46 3.93
C ARG A 163 -0.01 18.73 3.64
N GLY A 164 -0.04 17.74 2.75
CA GLY A 164 1.13 16.92 2.42
C GLY A 164 1.46 15.87 3.48
N PHE A 165 0.65 15.70 4.53
CA PHE A 165 0.85 14.65 5.54
C PHE A 165 0.34 13.30 5.07
N VAL A 166 0.90 12.22 5.64
CA VAL A 166 0.33 10.89 5.45
C VAL A 166 -0.88 10.74 6.35
N THR A 167 -2.00 10.31 5.79
CA THR A 167 -3.17 9.86 6.54
C THR A 167 -3.23 8.34 6.48
N VAL A 168 -3.16 7.71 7.65
CA VAL A 168 -3.37 6.26 7.80
C VAL A 168 -4.83 6.04 8.19
N PHE A 169 -5.62 5.50 7.27
CA PHE A 169 -6.98 5.06 7.56
C PHE A 169 -6.95 3.69 8.22
N MET A 170 -7.63 3.55 9.36
CA MET A 170 -7.65 2.32 10.16
C MET A 170 -9.06 1.82 10.33
N ASP A 171 -9.25 0.53 10.12
CA ASP A 171 -10.55 -0.11 10.17
C ASP A 171 -10.49 -1.45 10.89
N GLY A 172 -11.31 -1.60 11.92
CA GLY A 172 -11.34 -2.79 12.76
C GLY A 172 -11.37 -2.48 14.25
N ASP A 173 -11.12 -3.52 15.03
CA ASP A 173 -11.21 -3.54 16.49
C ASP A 173 -10.02 -2.84 17.16
N LEU A 174 -8.80 -3.08 16.66
CA LEU A 174 -7.58 -2.44 17.15
C LEU A 174 -7.35 -1.03 16.59
N ALA A 175 -8.29 -0.45 15.84
CA ALA A 175 -8.12 0.86 15.24
C ALA A 175 -8.16 1.99 16.29
N ASP A 176 -6.99 2.31 16.85
CA ASP A 176 -6.77 3.38 17.82
C ASP A 176 -5.85 4.46 17.23
N PRO A 177 -6.35 5.68 16.97
CA PRO A 177 -5.53 6.77 16.42
C PRO A 177 -4.69 7.51 17.47
N THR A 178 -4.91 7.30 18.77
CA THR A 178 -4.26 8.06 19.86
C THR A 178 -2.72 8.07 19.79
N PRO A 179 -2.03 6.95 19.45
CA PRO A 179 -0.57 6.94 19.31
C PRO A 179 0.00 7.87 18.22
N TRP A 180 -0.85 8.49 17.39
CA TRP A 180 -0.46 9.39 16.30
C TRP A 180 -0.73 10.87 16.58
N GLU A 181 -1.30 11.24 17.73
CA GLU A 181 -1.66 12.64 18.02
C GLU A 181 -0.47 13.62 17.93
N TYR A 182 0.76 13.13 18.12
CA TYR A 182 1.99 13.94 18.15
C TYR A 182 2.92 13.75 16.95
N ASP A 183 2.51 13.01 15.92
CA ASP A 183 3.36 12.82 14.74
C ASP A 183 3.23 14.01 13.79
N ALA A 184 4.35 14.71 13.57
CA ALA A 184 4.39 15.90 12.72
C ALA A 184 4.17 15.61 11.23
N ASN A 185 4.30 14.36 10.78
CA ASN A 185 4.27 13.97 9.38
C ASN A 185 3.17 12.96 9.02
N ALA A 186 2.51 12.35 10.01
CA ALA A 186 1.45 11.37 9.81
C ALA A 186 0.28 11.57 10.78
N VAL A 187 -0.93 11.26 10.32
CA VAL A 187 -2.16 11.29 11.12
C VAL A 187 -2.87 9.96 10.95
N ALA A 188 -3.31 9.36 12.05
CA ALA A 188 -4.19 8.21 12.04
C ALA A 188 -5.65 8.61 12.11
N VAL A 189 -6.50 7.95 11.32
CA VAL A 189 -7.94 8.19 11.31
C VAL A 189 -8.66 6.86 11.32
N ARG A 190 -9.48 6.63 12.35
CA ARG A 190 -10.44 5.52 12.34
C ARG A 190 -11.50 5.79 11.28
N SER A 191 -11.65 4.88 10.32
CA SER A 191 -12.55 5.03 9.18
C SER A 191 -13.01 3.66 8.68
N VAL A 192 -14.22 3.59 8.14
CA VAL A 192 -14.65 2.42 7.37
C VAL A 192 -13.95 2.46 6.01
N ILE A 193 -12.99 1.56 5.81
CA ILE A 193 -12.24 1.41 4.57
C ILE A 193 -13.15 0.83 3.49
N THR A 194 -13.15 1.53 2.36
CA THR A 194 -13.97 1.29 1.17
C THR A 194 -13.07 1.25 -0.08
N PRO A 195 -13.59 0.88 -1.26
CA PRO A 195 -12.80 0.96 -2.50
C PRO A 195 -12.17 2.33 -2.77
N ARG A 196 -12.82 3.42 -2.33
CA ARG A 196 -12.26 4.80 -2.43
C ARG A 196 -10.93 4.95 -1.68
N HIS A 197 -10.78 4.36 -0.50
CA HIS A 197 -9.55 4.46 0.31
C HIS A 197 -8.38 3.75 -0.37
N VAL A 198 -8.60 2.52 -0.85
CA VAL A 198 -7.58 1.74 -1.57
C VAL A 198 -7.22 2.39 -2.91
N ARG A 199 -8.21 2.91 -3.65
CA ARG A 199 -7.94 3.69 -4.88
C ARG A 199 -7.12 4.94 -4.61
N ALA A 200 -7.44 5.68 -3.54
CA ALA A 200 -6.67 6.86 -3.15
C ALA A 200 -5.21 6.50 -2.85
N SER A 201 -5.00 5.42 -2.11
CA SER A 201 -3.66 4.92 -1.78
C SER A 201 -2.86 4.50 -3.02
N ALA A 202 -3.51 4.08 -4.10
CA ALA A 202 -2.88 3.72 -5.38
C ALA A 202 -2.92 4.83 -6.44
N ALA A 203 -3.40 6.03 -6.10
CA ALA A 203 -3.53 7.15 -7.04
C ALA A 203 -2.20 7.90 -7.17
N ILE A 204 -1.26 7.32 -7.93
CA ILE A 204 0.06 7.89 -8.21
C ILE A 204 -0.09 9.33 -8.76
N PRO A 205 0.54 10.34 -8.13
CA PRO A 205 0.51 11.72 -8.61
C PRO A 205 0.88 11.83 -10.09
N PHE A 206 0.27 12.80 -10.79
CA PHE A 206 0.39 13.04 -12.23
C PHE A 206 -0.27 11.96 -13.11
N LEU A 207 -0.16 10.68 -12.77
CA LEU A 207 -0.77 9.61 -13.56
C LEU A 207 -2.28 9.50 -13.30
N PHE A 208 -2.69 9.54 -12.04
CA PHE A 208 -4.08 9.35 -11.63
C PHE A 208 -4.64 10.60 -10.91
N PRO A 209 -5.95 10.88 -11.03
CA PRO A 209 -6.66 11.89 -10.25
C PRO A 209 -6.50 11.69 -8.75
N ALA A 210 -6.47 12.80 -8.01
CA ALA A 210 -6.66 12.75 -6.57
C ALA A 210 -8.09 12.26 -6.24
N VAL A 211 -8.19 11.37 -5.26
CA VAL A 211 -9.46 10.78 -4.83
C VAL A 211 -9.99 11.53 -3.62
N ARG A 212 -11.24 11.98 -3.69
CA ARG A 212 -11.91 12.64 -2.58
C ARG A 212 -12.42 11.62 -1.55
N ILE A 213 -12.07 11.81 -0.27
CA ILE A 213 -12.59 11.05 0.87
C ILE A 213 -13.06 12.08 1.91
N GLY A 214 -14.36 12.13 2.17
CA GLY A 214 -14.97 13.23 2.93
C GLY A 214 -14.81 14.58 2.23
N ASP A 215 -14.20 15.53 2.94
CA ASP A 215 -13.89 16.89 2.50
C ASP A 215 -12.44 17.06 2.02
N ARG A 216 -11.63 16.00 2.08
CA ARG A 216 -10.20 16.00 1.76
C ARG A 216 -9.90 15.21 0.48
N TYR A 217 -8.79 15.57 -0.15
CA TYR A 217 -8.28 14.93 -1.37
C TYR A 217 -7.00 14.17 -1.05
N PHE A 218 -6.90 12.97 -1.60
CA PHE A 218 -5.83 12.03 -1.30
C PHE A 218 -5.22 11.48 -2.59
N VAL A 219 -3.91 11.25 -2.53
CA VAL A 219 -3.11 10.58 -3.56
C VAL A 219 -2.30 9.47 -2.92
N ASP A 220 -1.49 8.79 -3.72
CA ASP A 220 -0.69 7.64 -3.31
C ASP A 220 0.12 7.93 -2.03
N GLY A 221 0.05 7.01 -1.07
CA GLY A 221 0.80 7.10 0.19
C GLY A 221 2.31 6.94 0.02
N GLY A 222 2.75 6.31 -1.08
CA GLY A 222 4.14 6.02 -1.39
C GLY A 222 5.00 7.26 -1.63
N VAL A 223 4.39 8.43 -1.79
CA VAL A 223 5.09 9.73 -1.86
C VAL A 223 5.82 10.02 -0.54
N ARG A 224 5.31 9.52 0.58
CA ARG A 224 5.86 9.81 1.91
C ARG A 224 6.04 8.58 2.80
N MET A 225 5.26 7.53 2.60
CA MET A 225 5.29 6.32 3.42
C MET A 225 5.07 5.09 2.55
N ASN A 226 6.11 4.73 1.79
CA ASN A 226 6.06 3.59 0.88
C ASN A 226 5.87 2.25 1.60
N THR A 227 6.52 2.08 2.74
CA THR A 227 6.39 0.88 3.58
C THR A 227 5.75 1.27 4.91
N PRO A 228 4.44 1.05 5.12
CA PRO A 228 3.72 1.59 6.26
C PRO A 228 3.92 0.73 7.52
N LEU A 229 5.12 0.81 8.09
CA LEU A 229 5.55 0.06 9.27
C LEU A 229 5.01 0.67 10.58
N ALA A 230 4.96 2.00 10.67
CA ALA A 230 4.45 2.72 11.84
C ALA A 230 3.04 2.27 12.29
N PRO A 231 2.04 2.05 11.40
CA PRO A 231 0.76 1.39 11.72
C PRO A 231 0.90 0.09 12.50
N ALA A 232 1.77 -0.82 12.07
CA ALA A 232 1.96 -2.09 12.76
C ALA A 232 2.49 -1.89 14.19
N LEU A 233 3.58 -1.13 14.31
CA LEU A 233 4.28 -0.93 15.59
C LEU A 233 3.42 -0.20 16.62
N ARG A 234 2.76 0.89 16.22
CA ARG A 234 1.96 1.73 17.12
C ARG A 234 0.64 1.08 17.52
N LEU A 235 0.14 0.11 16.74
CA LEU A 235 -0.96 -0.78 17.16
C LEU A 235 -0.48 -1.93 18.08
N GLY A 236 0.80 -1.92 18.47
CA GLY A 236 1.36 -2.84 19.45
C GLY A 236 1.75 -4.20 18.88
N SER A 237 2.07 -4.29 17.58
CA SER A 237 2.64 -5.53 17.04
C SER A 237 4.03 -5.79 17.63
N ASN A 238 4.30 -7.04 17.99
CA ASN A 238 5.62 -7.48 18.45
C ASN A 238 6.29 -8.46 17.47
N LYS A 239 5.59 -8.83 16.40
CA LYS A 239 6.12 -9.60 15.27
C LYS A 239 5.60 -8.98 13.98
N VAL A 240 6.50 -8.59 13.08
CA VAL A 240 6.14 -7.95 11.82
C VAL A 240 6.78 -8.70 10.65
N LEU A 241 5.96 -9.11 9.68
CA LEU A 241 6.40 -9.56 8.37
C LEU A 241 6.29 -8.38 7.40
N VAL A 242 7.42 -7.93 6.86
CA VAL A 242 7.46 -6.85 5.86
C VAL A 242 7.75 -7.45 4.49
N VAL A 243 6.91 -7.14 3.50
CA VAL A 243 7.16 -7.47 2.10
C VAL A 243 7.59 -6.21 1.37
N GLY A 244 8.90 -6.07 1.19
CA GLY A 244 9.51 -4.96 0.45
C GLY A 244 9.54 -5.21 -1.06
N LEU A 245 9.21 -4.20 -1.86
CA LEU A 245 9.24 -4.27 -3.34
C LEU A 245 10.51 -3.64 -3.96
N LYS A 246 11.42 -3.17 -3.10
CA LYS A 246 12.71 -2.59 -3.47
C LYS A 246 13.79 -3.32 -2.68
N HIS A 247 14.75 -3.91 -3.40
CA HIS A 247 15.94 -4.52 -2.81
C HIS A 247 17.12 -3.59 -3.12
N PRO A 248 17.92 -3.16 -2.14
CA PRO A 248 19.25 -2.68 -2.42
C PRO A 248 20.05 -3.90 -2.88
N LEU A 249 20.55 -3.90 -4.10
CA LEU A 249 21.57 -4.89 -4.46
C LEU A 249 22.84 -4.50 -3.71
N PRO A 250 23.38 -5.34 -2.80
CA PRO A 250 24.67 -5.07 -2.19
C PRO A 250 25.73 -5.31 -3.27
N GLY A 251 26.30 -4.24 -3.80
CA GLY A 251 27.42 -4.28 -4.73
C GLY A 251 27.00 -4.50 -6.19
N ARG A 252 27.52 -3.61 -7.04
CA ARG A 252 27.30 -3.53 -8.50
C ARG A 252 25.88 -3.15 -8.89
N GLU A 253 25.73 -1.85 -9.16
CA GLU A 253 24.93 -1.44 -10.29
C GLU A 253 25.31 -2.32 -11.49
N ALA A 254 24.50 -3.34 -11.77
CA ALA A 254 24.24 -3.67 -13.15
C ALA A 254 23.54 -2.43 -13.71
N HIS A 255 24.32 -1.43 -14.10
CA HIS A 255 23.88 -0.50 -15.13
C HIS A 255 23.57 -1.41 -16.32
N ALA A 256 22.32 -1.86 -16.44
CA ALA A 256 21.81 -2.22 -17.74
C ALA A 256 22.16 -1.01 -18.60
N ALA A 257 23.04 -1.19 -19.57
CA ALA A 257 23.44 -0.15 -20.49
C ALA A 257 22.19 0.23 -21.30
N TYR A 258 21.36 1.10 -20.75
CA TYR A 258 20.29 1.72 -21.49
C TYR A 258 20.96 2.55 -22.59
N SER A 259 20.53 2.39 -23.84
CA SER A 259 21.01 3.25 -24.90
C SER A 259 20.67 4.71 -24.58
N GLU A 260 21.50 5.65 -25.04
CA GLU A 260 21.23 7.10 -24.87
C GLU A 260 19.84 7.48 -25.39
N ASP A 261 19.36 6.81 -26.44
CA ASP A 261 18.02 6.97 -27.01
C ASP A 261 16.90 6.61 -26.03
N VAL A 262 17.11 5.67 -25.11
CA VAL A 262 16.12 5.30 -24.08
C VAL A 262 16.17 6.27 -22.91
N ILE A 263 17.36 6.72 -22.52
CA ILE A 263 17.57 7.63 -21.37
C ILE A 263 16.93 9.00 -21.63
N THR A 264 16.99 9.47 -22.89
CA THR A 264 16.45 10.77 -23.31
C THR A 264 14.94 10.77 -23.54
N GLN A 265 14.28 9.60 -23.52
CA GLN A 265 12.83 9.52 -23.70
C GLN A 265 12.09 10.16 -22.51
N PRO A 266 11.09 11.01 -22.76
CA PRO A 266 10.27 11.62 -21.70
C PRO A 266 9.65 10.60 -20.73
N ALA A 267 9.27 9.41 -21.23
CA ALA A 267 8.71 8.34 -20.41
C ALA A 267 9.74 7.75 -19.44
N PHE A 268 11.01 7.62 -19.86
CA PHE A 268 12.08 7.14 -19.00
C PHE A 268 12.39 8.14 -17.88
N LEU A 269 12.50 9.43 -18.22
CA LEU A 269 12.72 10.50 -17.25
C LEU A 269 11.55 10.61 -16.25
N LEU A 270 10.30 10.55 -16.72
CA LEU A 270 9.12 10.50 -15.86
C LEU A 270 9.18 9.29 -14.90
N GLY A 271 9.54 8.11 -15.41
CA GLY A 271 9.72 6.91 -14.61
C GLY A 271 10.81 7.07 -13.53
N LYS A 272 11.91 7.76 -13.84
CA LYS A 272 12.97 8.07 -12.86
C LYS A 272 12.52 9.05 -11.79
N VAL A 273 11.80 10.11 -12.16
CA VAL A 273 11.21 11.08 -11.21
C VAL A 273 10.21 10.38 -10.29
N LEU A 274 9.31 9.55 -10.84
CA LEU A 274 8.38 8.76 -10.03
C LEU A 274 9.12 7.80 -9.10
N ASN A 275 10.16 7.11 -9.58
CA ASN A 275 10.94 6.23 -8.72
C ASN A 275 11.67 6.96 -7.59
N ALA A 276 12.14 8.19 -7.85
CA ALA A 276 12.79 9.06 -6.86
C ALA A 276 11.79 9.60 -5.84
N LEU A 277 10.58 9.99 -6.26
CA LEU A 277 9.50 10.41 -5.35
C LEU A 277 8.97 9.26 -4.48
N MET A 278 9.09 8.03 -4.96
CA MET A 278 8.71 6.81 -4.23
C MET A 278 9.90 6.16 -3.52
N LEU A 279 11.04 6.86 -3.35
CA LEU A 279 12.23 6.30 -2.70
C LEU A 279 11.87 5.75 -1.32
N ASP A 280 12.29 4.51 -1.07
CA ASP A 280 11.91 3.79 0.14
C ASP A 280 12.76 4.25 1.31
N GLN A 281 12.10 4.65 2.41
CA GLN A 281 12.75 4.83 3.72
C GLN A 281 12.85 3.51 4.49
N LEU A 282 12.40 2.38 3.94
CA LEU A 282 12.36 1.11 4.66
C LEU A 282 13.71 0.68 5.26
N GLU A 283 14.82 0.81 4.53
CA GLU A 283 16.14 0.47 5.07
C GLU A 283 16.49 1.32 6.29
N TYR A 284 16.18 2.63 6.24
CA TYR A 284 16.38 3.54 7.35
C TYR A 284 15.47 3.18 8.53
N GLU A 285 14.20 2.86 8.28
CA GLU A 285 13.25 2.45 9.33
C GLU A 285 13.65 1.10 9.98
N LEU A 286 14.08 0.12 9.18
CA LEU A 286 14.56 -1.18 9.68
C LEU A 286 15.85 -1.02 10.48
N GLN A 287 16.80 -0.22 9.99
CA GLN A 287 18.04 0.06 10.72
C GLN A 287 17.74 0.74 12.06
N HIS A 288 16.82 1.69 12.09
CA HIS A 288 16.41 2.35 13.34
C HIS A 288 15.75 1.36 14.30
N LEU A 289 14.88 0.48 13.81
CA LEU A 289 14.29 -0.60 14.61
C LEU A 289 15.34 -1.56 15.17
N GLU A 290 16.32 -1.96 14.35
CA GLU A 290 17.40 -2.84 14.79
C GLU A 290 18.23 -2.21 15.90
N VAL A 291 18.52 -0.91 15.79
CA VAL A 291 19.21 -0.13 16.83
C VAL A 291 18.39 -0.08 18.12
N ILE A 292 17.10 0.25 18.05
CA ILE A 292 16.21 0.28 19.22
C ILE A 292 16.13 -1.10 19.87
N ASN A 293 15.91 -2.14 19.07
CA ASN A 293 15.85 -3.52 19.55
C ASN A 293 17.19 -3.95 20.17
N ALA A 294 18.33 -3.51 19.64
CA ALA A 294 19.64 -3.79 20.21
C ALA A 294 19.85 -3.07 21.55
N LEU A 295 19.37 -1.82 21.68
CA LEU A 295 19.39 -1.07 22.93
C LEU A 295 18.53 -1.75 24.00
N ILE A 296 17.32 -2.18 23.66
CA ILE A 296 16.43 -2.92 24.56
C ILE A 296 17.09 -4.22 25.04
N ARG A 297 17.57 -5.05 24.11
CA ARG A 297 18.29 -6.30 24.44
C ARG A 297 19.56 -6.06 25.26
N HIS A 298 20.22 -4.91 25.08
CA HIS A 298 21.36 -4.54 25.89
C HIS A 298 20.93 -4.17 27.31
N GLY A 299 19.87 -3.38 27.45
CA GLY A 299 19.28 -3.02 28.73
C GLY A 299 18.83 -4.24 29.53
N GLU A 300 18.09 -5.17 28.91
CA GLU A 300 17.68 -6.44 29.52
C GLU A 300 18.90 -7.24 30.02
N ARG A 301 19.98 -7.31 29.24
CA ARG A 301 21.21 -8.01 29.65
C ARG A 301 21.95 -7.35 30.81
N VAL A 302 21.93 -6.02 30.91
CA VAL A 302 22.71 -5.27 31.91
C VAL A 302 21.91 -5.07 33.20
N PHE A 303 20.61 -4.83 33.09
CA PHE A 303 19.74 -4.44 34.19
C PHE A 303 18.72 -5.52 34.58
N GLY A 304 18.66 -6.63 33.85
CA GLY A 304 17.73 -7.74 34.09
C GLY A 304 16.40 -7.57 33.35
N ASP A 305 15.52 -8.57 33.51
CA ASP A 305 14.26 -8.67 32.77
C ASP A 305 13.22 -7.57 33.12
N ASP A 306 13.44 -6.83 34.23
CA ASP A 306 12.59 -5.71 34.68
C ASP A 306 12.98 -4.35 34.07
N PHE A 307 13.83 -4.34 33.02
CA PHE A 307 14.34 -3.10 32.41
C PHE A 307 13.25 -2.24 31.72
N LEU A 308 12.13 -2.85 31.28
CA LEU A 308 11.04 -2.20 30.53
C LEU A 308 9.77 -2.00 31.35
#